data_AF-A0A497AJI9-F1
#
_entry.id   AF-A0A497AJI9-F1
#
_cell.length_a   1.000
_cell.length_b   1.000
_cell.length_c   1.000
_cell.angle_alpha   90.00
_cell.angle_beta   90.00
_cell.angle_gamma   90.00
#
_symmetry.space_group_name_H-M   'P 1'
#
loop_
_entity.id
_entity.type
_entity.pdbx_description
1 polymer ?
#
loop_
_entity_poly.entity_id
_entity_poly.type
_entity_poly.pdbx_seq_one_letter_code
_entity_poly.pdbx_strand_id
1 'polypeptide(L)'
;MAIVLIFLARGIYWAYTFSDYFESPWEFGDIVVLLFILVVSSFYIIPAMGILQGRKYGYYLALFMLSLEIPLSLLLFPIYPLAILFGALILALLFYFILKNRSYFQEFDKTDKKVIFGLVLGVILFLLSYGYWLTLPTPQEYYKMISKEAREKGDWRICDKLKDGIFWVKGWESLGGYRSECIKDFAVAKRDAGVCRSISSINVRFNCYVDVAQELNNKSICDLIDEEIVNYGLQLGVNKIERCKGLV
;
A
#
# COMPACT_ATOMS: atom_id res chain seq x y z
N MET A 1 15.52 32.68 2.65
CA MET A 1 14.16 32.51 3.20
C MET A 1 13.25 31.70 2.26
N ALA A 2 13.10 32.04 0.97
CA ALA A 2 12.24 31.30 0.03
C ALA A 2 12.54 29.78 -0.05
N ILE A 3 13.82 29.38 -0.10
CA ILE A 3 14.22 27.95 -0.12
C ILE A 3 13.70 27.20 1.11
N VAL A 4 13.80 27.81 2.30
CA VAL A 4 13.34 27.19 3.55
C VAL A 4 11.84 26.93 3.50
N LEU A 5 11.05 27.91 3.04
CA LEU A 5 9.60 27.76 2.93
C LEU A 5 9.22 26.62 1.98
N ILE A 6 9.95 26.44 0.88
CA ILE A 6 9.70 25.37 -0.08
C ILE A 6 9.97 23.99 0.55
N PHE A 7 11.08 23.84 1.29
CA PHE A 7 11.39 22.58 1.97
C PHE A 7 10.36 22.26 3.07
N LEU A 8 9.95 23.25 3.87
CA LEU A 8 8.92 23.06 4.90
C LEU A 8 7.56 22.71 4.28
N ALA A 9 7.13 23.43 3.24
CA ALA A 9 5.90 23.14 2.52
C ALA A 9 5.91 21.72 1.95
N ARG A 10 7.04 21.26 1.40
CA ARG A 10 7.20 19.88 0.94
C ARG A 10 7.10 18.86 2.06
N GLY A 11 7.80 19.07 3.17
CA GLY A 11 7.75 18.14 4.31
C GLY A 11 6.34 17.99 4.89
N ILE A 12 5.59 19.09 4.96
CA ILE A 12 4.19 19.11 5.40
C ILE A 12 3.29 18.47 4.35
N TYR A 13 3.47 18.78 3.07
CA TYR A 13 2.69 18.19 1.99
C TYR A 13 2.85 16.67 1.97
N TRP A 14 4.07 16.15 2.08
CA TRP A 14 4.30 14.70 2.20
C TRP A 14 3.62 14.10 3.43
N ALA A 15 3.70 14.75 4.59
CA ALA A 15 3.02 14.26 5.80
C ALA A 15 1.49 14.24 5.62
N TYR A 16 0.92 15.28 5.01
CA TYR A 16 -0.51 15.43 4.75
C TYR A 16 -1.01 14.43 3.70
N THR A 17 -0.34 14.35 2.54
CA THR A 17 -0.71 13.41 1.47
C THR A 17 -0.71 12.00 1.99
N PHE A 18 0.24 11.65 2.87
CA PHE A 18 0.27 10.33 3.46
C PHE A 18 -0.70 10.14 4.63
N SER A 19 -1.10 11.20 5.34
CA SER A 19 -2.07 11.07 6.43
C SER A 19 -3.44 10.63 5.95
N ASP A 20 -3.82 11.02 4.72
CA ASP A 20 -5.09 10.63 4.10
C ASP A 20 -5.18 9.11 3.82
N TYR A 21 -4.08 8.37 3.91
CA TYR A 21 -4.07 6.91 3.74
C TYR A 21 -4.37 6.14 5.03
N PHE A 22 -4.47 6.82 6.18
CA PHE A 22 -4.75 6.16 7.46
C PHE A 22 -6.24 6.30 7.82
N GLU A 23 -6.98 5.22 7.63
CA GLU A 23 -8.31 5.05 8.21
C GLU A 23 -8.21 4.25 9.52
N SER A 24 -8.93 4.69 10.55
CA SER A 24 -9.01 3.97 11.83
C SER A 24 -9.82 2.68 11.68
N PRO A 25 -9.44 1.57 12.34
CA PRO A 25 -8.43 1.45 13.41
C PRO A 25 -7.00 1.19 12.90
N TRP A 26 -6.02 1.76 13.62
CA TRP A 26 -4.60 1.63 13.30
C TRP A 26 -4.08 0.21 13.59
N GLU A 27 -3.57 -0.46 12.57
CA GLU A 27 -2.83 -1.71 12.70
C GLU A 27 -1.32 -1.45 12.85
N PHE A 28 -0.56 -2.49 13.23
CA PHE A 28 0.91 -2.39 13.34
C PHE A 28 1.56 -1.91 12.02
N GLY A 29 0.99 -2.29 10.88
CA GLY A 29 1.42 -1.80 9.57
C GLY A 29 1.34 -0.29 9.45
N ASP A 30 0.27 0.32 9.97
CA ASP A 30 0.07 1.77 9.89
C ASP A 30 1.09 2.54 10.71
N ILE A 31 1.50 2.00 11.87
CA ILE A 31 2.56 2.60 12.70
C ILE A 31 3.89 2.59 11.94
N VAL A 32 4.22 1.49 11.25
CA VAL A 32 5.45 1.39 10.47
C VAL A 32 5.44 2.38 9.30
N VAL A 33 4.31 2.50 8.61
CA VAL A 33 4.15 3.47 7.52
C VAL A 33 4.22 4.91 8.05
N LEU A 34 3.61 5.20 9.21
CA LEU A 34 3.69 6.51 9.85
C LEU A 34 5.13 6.87 10.22
N LEU A 35 5.88 5.94 10.81
CA LEU A 35 7.30 6.13 11.12
C LEU A 35 8.11 6.38 9.84
N PHE A 36 7.81 5.65 8.76
CA PHE A 36 8.43 5.87 7.46
C PHE A 36 8.15 7.29 6.94
N ILE A 37 6.91 7.76 7.02
CA ILE A 37 6.53 9.12 6.60
C ILE A 37 7.25 10.17 7.44
N LEU A 38 7.31 10.01 8.76
CA LEU A 38 8.02 10.93 9.64
C LEU A 38 9.51 11.00 9.31
N VAL A 39 10.13 9.85 9.01
CA VAL A 39 11.52 9.79 8.55
C VAL A 39 11.68 10.53 7.22
N VAL A 40 10.81 10.28 6.24
CA VAL A 40 10.84 10.97 4.93
C VAL A 40 10.65 12.48 5.09
N SER A 41 9.66 12.93 5.86
CA SER A 41 9.41 14.35 6.12
C SER A 41 10.58 15.01 6.86
N SER A 42 11.24 14.29 7.78
CA SER A 42 12.40 14.81 8.50
C SER A 42 13.56 15.16 7.57
N PHE A 43 13.72 14.45 6.45
CA PHE A 43 14.73 14.77 5.43
C PHE A 43 14.49 16.11 4.73
N TYR A 44 13.29 16.71 4.81
CA TYR A 44 13.03 18.06 4.31
C TYR A 44 13.13 19.13 5.40
N ILE A 45 12.69 18.79 6.62
CA ILE A 45 12.70 19.72 7.75
C ILE A 45 14.13 19.99 8.25
N ILE A 46 14.98 18.96 8.34
CA ILE A 46 16.36 19.09 8.85
C ILE A 46 17.23 20.02 7.97
N PRO A 47 17.25 19.89 6.62
CA PRO A 47 17.96 20.83 5.77
C PRO A 47 17.41 22.26 5.88
N ALA A 48 16.09 22.42 5.96
CA ALA A 48 15.46 23.73 6.10
C ALA A 48 15.93 24.45 7.38
N MET A 49 15.96 23.73 8.51
CA MET A 49 16.48 24.23 9.78
C MET A 49 17.98 24.57 9.70
N GLY A 50 18.78 23.71 9.06
CA GLY A 50 20.19 23.99 8.83
C GLY A 50 20.42 25.24 7.97
N ILE A 51 19.61 25.45 6.93
CA ILE A 51 19.67 26.63 6.07
C ILE A 51 19.28 27.89 6.84
N LEU A 52 18.22 27.83 7.66
CA LEU A 52 17.80 28.95 8.52
C LEU A 52 18.89 29.39 9.48
N GLN A 53 19.65 28.43 10.02
CA GLN A 53 20.74 28.69 10.96
C GLN A 53 22.08 29.00 10.27
N GLY A 54 22.15 29.04 8.94
CA GLY A 54 23.39 29.27 8.19
C GLY A 54 24.43 28.15 8.36
N ARG A 55 23.99 26.92 8.59
CA ARG A 55 24.85 25.76 8.86
C ARG A 55 25.19 24.99 7.58
N LYS A 56 26.45 24.55 7.43
CA LYS A 56 26.93 23.81 6.25
C LYS A 56 26.22 22.48 6.02
N TYR A 57 25.82 21.75 7.06
CA TYR A 57 25.06 20.50 6.86
C TYR A 57 23.72 20.74 6.15
N GLY A 58 23.05 21.87 6.44
CA GLY A 58 21.78 22.21 5.80
C GLY A 58 21.94 22.35 4.29
N TYR A 59 23.02 23.00 3.85
CA TYR A 59 23.41 23.12 2.45
C TYR A 59 23.65 21.76 1.78
N TYR A 60 24.50 20.91 2.39
CA TYR A 60 24.86 19.61 1.80
C TYR A 60 23.67 18.65 1.72
N LEU A 61 22.84 18.61 2.77
CA LEU A 61 21.65 17.76 2.77
C LEU A 61 20.60 18.24 1.79
N ALA A 62 20.40 19.55 1.64
CA ALA A 62 19.49 20.08 0.64
C ALA A 62 19.93 19.70 -0.78
N LEU A 63 21.23 19.79 -1.09
CA LEU A 63 21.77 19.34 -2.38
C LEU A 63 21.60 17.84 -2.61
N PHE A 64 21.89 17.04 -1.57
CA PHE A 64 21.73 15.59 -1.61
C PHE A 64 20.27 15.20 -1.89
N MET A 65 19.32 15.79 -1.17
CA MET A 65 17.90 15.52 -1.34
C MET A 65 17.40 15.91 -2.73
N LEU A 66 17.76 17.09 -3.23
CA LEU A 66 17.38 17.52 -4.58
C LEU A 66 17.94 16.57 -5.65
N SER A 67 19.14 16.02 -5.42
CA SER A 67 19.79 15.09 -6.34
C SER A 67 19.11 13.71 -6.36
N LEU A 68 18.45 13.30 -5.26
CA LEU A 68 17.63 12.08 -5.20
C LEU A 68 16.21 12.28 -5.75
N GLU A 69 15.60 13.43 -5.49
CA GLU A 69 14.22 13.72 -5.93
C GLU A 69 14.10 13.81 -7.45
N ILE A 70 15.11 14.34 -8.16
CA ILE A 70 15.05 14.51 -9.63
C ILE A 70 14.91 13.14 -10.33
N PRO A 71 15.81 12.15 -10.11
CA PRO A 71 15.65 10.81 -10.70
C PRO A 71 14.38 10.10 -10.23
N LEU A 72 14.03 10.23 -8.95
CA LEU A 72 12.87 9.53 -8.40
C LEU A 72 11.56 10.05 -9.01
N SER A 73 11.44 11.36 -9.21
CA SER A 73 10.27 11.98 -9.84
C SER A 73 10.12 11.55 -11.30
N LEU A 74 11.25 11.44 -12.04
CA LEU A 74 11.28 10.94 -13.41
C LEU A 74 10.84 9.47 -13.50
N LEU A 75 11.19 8.66 -12.50
CA LEU A 75 10.86 7.24 -12.45
C LEU A 75 9.39 7.00 -12.07
N LEU A 76 8.85 7.77 -11.11
CA LEU A 76 7.52 7.53 -10.55
C LEU A 76 6.35 8.08 -11.38
N PHE A 77 6.56 9.15 -12.16
CA PHE A 77 5.45 9.85 -12.83
C PHE A 77 5.58 9.92 -14.36
N PRO A 78 5.82 8.81 -15.08
CA PRO A 78 6.04 8.85 -16.54
C PRO A 78 4.83 9.39 -17.33
N ILE A 79 3.65 9.46 -16.70
CA ILE A 79 2.36 9.74 -17.35
C ILE A 79 2.08 11.26 -17.48
N TYR A 80 2.82 12.12 -16.75
CA TYR A 80 2.56 13.56 -16.73
C TYR A 80 3.80 14.38 -17.15
N PRO A 81 4.14 14.43 -18.46
CA PRO A 81 5.38 15.05 -18.94
C PRO A 81 5.47 16.55 -18.62
N LEU A 82 4.34 17.26 -18.63
CA LEU A 82 4.31 18.69 -18.25
C LEU A 82 4.62 18.88 -16.76
N ALA A 83 4.02 18.08 -15.88
CA ALA A 83 4.28 18.16 -14.44
C ALA A 83 5.74 17.82 -14.11
N ILE A 84 6.31 16.82 -14.81
CA ILE A 84 7.74 16.50 -14.72
C ILE A 84 8.59 17.71 -15.11
N LEU A 85 8.28 18.37 -16.24
CA LEU A 85 9.10 19.47 -16.75
C LEU A 85 9.04 20.69 -15.81
N PHE A 86 7.87 21.04 -15.29
CA PHE A 86 7.72 22.07 -14.26
C PHE A 86 8.44 21.70 -12.95
N GLY A 87 8.30 20.46 -12.50
CA GLY A 87 9.01 19.95 -11.32
C GLY A 87 10.53 20.02 -11.47
N ALA A 88 11.05 19.59 -12.61
CA ALA A 88 12.47 19.65 -12.93
C ALA A 88 13.00 21.09 -13.00
N LEU A 89 12.23 22.02 -13.57
CA LEU A 89 12.58 23.44 -13.61
C LEU A 89 12.66 24.03 -12.19
N ILE A 90 11.67 23.76 -11.34
CA ILE A 90 11.66 24.22 -9.94
C ILE A 90 12.87 23.65 -9.18
N LEU A 91 13.16 22.36 -9.35
CA LEU A 91 14.31 21.68 -8.73
C LEU A 91 15.64 22.29 -9.21
N ALA A 92 15.78 22.57 -10.51
CA ALA A 92 16.96 23.22 -11.07
C ALA A 92 17.15 24.65 -10.54
N LEU A 93 16.07 25.43 -10.39
CA LEU A 93 16.12 26.76 -9.79
C LEU A 93 16.52 26.70 -8.32
N LEU A 94 15.97 25.76 -7.54
CA LEU A 94 16.37 25.54 -6.15
C LEU A 94 17.86 25.20 -6.05
N PHE A 95 18.34 24.30 -6.91
CA PHE A 95 19.75 23.92 -6.98
C PHE A 95 20.64 25.14 -7.29
N TYR A 96 20.27 25.94 -8.29
CA TYR A 96 20.95 27.18 -8.64
C TYR A 96 20.99 28.17 -7.46
N PHE A 97 19.87 28.39 -6.78
CA PHE A 97 19.82 29.31 -5.63
C PHE A 97 20.66 28.83 -4.46
N ILE A 98 20.69 27.53 -4.19
CA ILE A 98 21.54 26.95 -3.14
C ILE A 98 23.02 27.17 -3.48
N LEU A 99 23.44 26.88 -4.72
CA LEU A 99 24.82 27.09 -5.16
C LEU A 99 25.25 28.56 -5.11
N LYS A 100 24.38 29.47 -5.57
CA LYS A 100 24.65 30.92 -5.58
C LYS A 100 24.88 31.49 -4.19
N ASN A 101 24.23 30.93 -3.16
CA ASN A 101 24.33 31.39 -1.78
C ASN A 101 25.34 30.61 -0.93
N ARG A 102 26.31 29.91 -1.54
CA ARG A 102 27.29 29.07 -0.83
C ARG A 102 28.10 29.84 0.23
N SER A 103 28.38 31.12 0.03
CA SER A 103 29.15 31.94 0.98
C SER A 103 28.42 32.25 2.29
N TYR A 104 27.10 32.04 2.36
CA TYR A 104 26.28 32.29 3.55
C TYR A 104 26.54 31.28 4.69
N PHE A 105 27.12 30.11 4.39
CA PHE A 105 27.20 29.00 5.33
C PHE A 105 28.52 29.00 6.13
N GLN A 106 28.39 28.93 7.46
CA GLN A 106 29.52 28.89 8.41
C GLN A 106 30.35 27.61 8.30
N GLU A 107 31.55 27.60 8.88
CA GLU A 107 32.39 26.40 8.90
C GLU A 107 31.76 25.22 9.64
N PHE A 108 32.20 24.03 9.26
CA PHE A 108 31.63 22.79 9.70
C PHE A 108 32.05 22.49 11.15
N ASP A 109 31.10 22.30 12.06
CA ASP A 109 31.37 22.19 13.50
C ASP A 109 31.01 20.81 14.11
N LYS A 110 31.12 20.68 15.45
CA LYS A 110 30.77 19.45 16.17
C LYS A 110 29.27 19.12 16.13
N THR A 111 28.41 20.14 16.03
CA THR A 111 26.97 19.97 15.90
C THR A 111 26.64 19.31 14.58
N ASP A 112 27.29 19.77 13.51
CA ASP A 112 27.11 19.25 12.17
C ASP A 112 27.48 17.74 12.10
N LYS A 113 28.55 17.34 12.79
CA LYS A 113 28.92 15.90 12.92
C LYS A 113 27.83 15.06 13.56
N LYS A 114 27.19 15.57 14.63
CA LYS A 114 26.10 14.85 15.33
C LYS A 114 24.87 14.71 14.43
N VAL A 115 24.53 15.76 13.69
CA VAL A 115 23.40 15.75 12.74
C VAL A 115 23.64 14.74 11.63
N ILE A 116 24.83 14.77 11.00
CA ILE A 116 25.18 13.80 9.95
C ILE A 116 25.17 12.37 10.48
N PHE A 117 25.71 12.13 11.68
CA PHE A 117 25.67 10.81 12.30
C PHE A 117 24.23 10.33 12.52
N GLY A 118 23.35 11.18 13.06
CA GLY A 118 21.93 10.87 13.25
C GLY A 118 21.22 10.55 11.93
N LEU A 119 21.55 11.26 10.84
CA LEU A 119 20.99 11.00 9.51
C LEU A 119 21.48 9.68 8.92
N VAL A 120 22.77 9.36 9.05
CA VAL A 120 23.33 8.08 8.61
C VAL A 120 22.63 6.93 9.34
N LEU A 121 22.45 7.05 10.66
CA LEU A 121 21.71 6.08 11.46
C LEU A 121 20.24 5.96 10.99
N GLY A 122 19.58 7.08 10.73
CA GLY A 122 18.21 7.13 10.19
C GLY A 122 18.09 6.43 8.84
N VAL A 123 19.04 6.65 7.92
CA VAL A 123 19.08 5.96 6.62
C VAL A 123 19.29 4.45 6.80
N ILE A 124 20.15 4.02 7.73
CA ILE A 124 20.34 2.60 8.02
C ILE A 124 19.04 1.96 8.52
N LEU A 125 18.37 2.60 9.50
CA LEU A 125 17.09 2.12 10.02
C LEU A 125 16.02 2.08 8.92
N PHE A 126 15.98 3.08 8.05
CA PHE A 126 15.10 3.14 6.89
C PHE A 126 15.36 1.97 5.93
N LEU A 127 16.61 1.69 5.59
CA LEU A 127 16.98 0.58 4.71
C LEU A 127 16.66 -0.78 5.35
N LEU A 128 16.84 -0.94 6.66
CA LEU A 128 16.44 -2.16 7.38
C LEU A 128 14.92 -2.33 7.39
N SER A 129 14.17 -1.26 7.62
CA SER A 129 12.70 -1.28 7.55
C SER A 129 12.21 -1.60 6.14
N TYR A 130 12.83 -1.02 5.11
CA TYR A 130 12.51 -1.31 3.72
C TYR A 130 12.89 -2.74 3.32
N GLY A 131 14.03 -3.24 3.79
CA GLY A 131 14.44 -4.63 3.62
C GLY A 131 13.45 -5.61 4.26
N TYR A 132 13.02 -5.33 5.49
CA TYR A 132 11.96 -6.11 6.15
C TYR A 132 10.65 -6.06 5.35
N TRP A 133 10.28 -4.87 4.87
CA TRP A 133 9.09 -4.71 4.03
C TRP A 133 9.16 -5.56 2.75
N LEU A 134 10.32 -5.66 2.10
CA LEU A 134 10.53 -6.54 0.94
C LEU A 134 10.44 -8.03 1.26
N THR A 135 10.63 -8.43 2.53
CA THR A 135 10.46 -9.82 2.96
C THR A 135 9.02 -10.19 3.30
N LEU A 136 8.09 -9.23 3.33
CA LEU A 136 6.69 -9.52 3.56
C LEU A 136 6.09 -10.29 2.38
N PRO A 137 5.22 -11.29 2.63
CA PRO A 137 4.58 -12.06 1.59
C PRO A 137 3.73 -11.16 0.70
N THR A 138 3.67 -11.48 -0.60
CA THR A 138 2.72 -10.83 -1.51
C THR A 138 1.27 -11.11 -1.07
N PRO A 139 0.29 -10.26 -1.43
CA PRO A 139 -1.12 -10.50 -1.09
C PRO A 139 -1.61 -11.89 -1.51
N GLN A 140 -1.18 -12.37 -2.68
CA GLN A 140 -1.51 -13.70 -3.18
C GLN A 140 -0.87 -14.83 -2.36
N GLU A 141 0.37 -14.66 -1.89
CA GLU A 141 1.04 -15.63 -1.00
C GLU A 141 0.38 -15.63 0.39
N TYR A 142 0.05 -14.46 0.92
CA TYR A 142 -0.66 -14.33 2.19
C TYR A 142 -2.04 -15.01 2.12
N TYR A 143 -2.80 -14.76 1.06
CA TYR A 143 -4.05 -15.47 0.78
C TYR A 143 -3.87 -16.99 0.79
N LYS A 144 -2.87 -17.51 0.06
CA LYS A 144 -2.59 -18.95 -0.01
C LYS A 144 -2.27 -19.53 1.37
N MET A 145 -1.51 -18.82 2.20
CA MET A 145 -1.19 -19.23 3.56
C MET A 145 -2.44 -19.31 4.44
N ILE A 146 -3.28 -18.27 4.43
CA ILE A 146 -4.51 -18.23 5.24
C ILE A 146 -5.54 -19.27 4.76
N SER A 147 -5.75 -19.41 3.45
CA SER A 147 -6.64 -20.42 2.86
C SER A 147 -6.17 -21.85 3.18
N LYS A 148 -4.85 -22.08 3.19
CA LYS A 148 -4.28 -23.36 3.64
C LYS A 148 -4.54 -23.59 5.15
N GLU A 149 -4.26 -22.60 6.00
CA GLU A 149 -4.49 -22.69 7.44
C GLU A 149 -5.97 -22.99 7.76
N ALA A 150 -6.90 -22.32 7.09
CA ALA A 150 -8.35 -22.54 7.25
C ALA A 150 -8.73 -24.00 6.95
N ARG A 151 -8.24 -24.56 5.84
CA ARG A 151 -8.54 -25.95 5.44
C ARG A 151 -7.95 -26.98 6.39
N GLU A 152 -6.72 -26.77 6.84
CA GLU A 152 -6.00 -27.65 7.78
C GLU A 152 -6.68 -27.68 9.15
N LYS A 153 -7.07 -26.51 9.66
CA LYS A 153 -7.77 -26.39 10.95
C LYS A 153 -9.25 -26.73 10.89
N GLY A 154 -9.84 -26.75 9.69
CA GLY A 154 -11.27 -27.02 9.51
C GLY A 154 -12.17 -25.88 10.01
N ASP A 155 -11.64 -24.65 10.07
CA ASP A 155 -12.40 -23.47 10.51
C ASP A 155 -12.30 -22.36 9.46
N TRP A 156 -13.43 -22.07 8.78
CA TRP A 156 -13.50 -21.02 7.77
C TRP A 156 -13.38 -19.62 8.35
N ARG A 157 -13.64 -19.43 9.66
CA ARG A 157 -13.51 -18.12 10.33
C ARG A 157 -12.07 -17.61 10.33
N ILE A 158 -11.10 -18.49 10.09
CA ILE A 158 -9.70 -18.09 9.86
C ILE A 158 -9.58 -17.16 8.65
N CYS A 159 -10.46 -17.28 7.65
CA CYS A 159 -10.54 -16.35 6.52
C CYS A 159 -10.94 -14.92 6.95
N ASP A 160 -11.48 -14.71 8.17
CA ASP A 160 -11.73 -13.37 8.69
C ASP A 160 -10.42 -12.59 8.93
N LYS A 161 -9.27 -13.27 9.03
CA LYS A 161 -7.95 -12.61 9.00
C LYS A 161 -7.67 -11.84 7.70
N LEU A 162 -8.44 -12.10 6.64
CA LEU A 162 -8.38 -11.38 5.36
C LEU A 162 -9.38 -10.21 5.31
N LYS A 163 -10.20 -10.01 6.35
CA LYS A 163 -11.34 -9.09 6.32
C LYS A 163 -10.95 -7.63 6.54
N ASP A 164 -9.85 -7.37 7.25
CA ASP A 164 -9.61 -6.05 7.83
C ASP A 164 -8.25 -5.44 7.48
N GLY A 165 -7.38 -6.17 6.78
CA GLY A 165 -6.08 -5.64 6.37
C GLY A 165 -6.19 -4.88 5.06
N ILE A 166 -6.25 -3.54 5.11
CA ILE A 166 -5.92 -2.75 3.93
C ILE A 166 -4.41 -2.87 3.72
N PHE A 167 -4.00 -3.87 2.93
CA PHE A 167 -2.60 -4.03 2.57
C PHE A 167 -2.26 -2.94 1.52
N TRP A 168 -1.95 -1.74 2.00
CA TRP A 168 -1.71 -0.51 1.23
C TRP A 168 -0.39 -0.51 0.44
N VAL A 169 0.06 -1.64 -0.13
CA VAL A 169 1.30 -1.59 -0.89
C VAL A 169 1.17 -2.15 -2.29
N LYS A 170 1.33 -1.20 -3.22
CA LYS A 170 1.08 -1.23 -4.66
C LYS A 170 -0.40 -1.17 -4.97
N GLY A 171 -0.87 0.05 -5.23
CA GLY A 171 -2.25 0.34 -5.56
C GLY A 171 -2.85 -0.71 -6.49
N TRP A 172 -4.04 -1.17 -6.10
CA TRP A 172 -5.18 -1.61 -6.92
C TRP A 172 -6.04 -2.60 -6.12
N GLU A 173 -7.35 -2.44 -6.29
CA GLU A 173 -8.48 -3.32 -5.94
C GLU A 173 -8.66 -3.76 -4.47
N SER A 174 -9.88 -3.53 -3.99
CA SER A 174 -10.37 -3.96 -2.68
C SER A 174 -10.04 -5.43 -2.42
N LEU A 175 -9.33 -5.69 -1.31
CA LEU A 175 -9.11 -7.04 -0.77
C LEU A 175 -10.41 -7.77 -0.36
N GLY A 176 -11.57 -7.11 -0.47
CA GLY A 176 -12.88 -7.72 -0.21
C GLY A 176 -13.16 -8.99 -1.03
N GLY A 177 -12.47 -9.17 -2.17
CA GLY A 177 -12.47 -10.43 -2.91
C GLY A 177 -11.82 -11.59 -2.16
N TYR A 178 -10.64 -11.41 -1.56
CA TYR A 178 -9.84 -12.50 -1.01
C TYR A 178 -10.50 -13.22 0.16
N ARG A 179 -11.18 -12.50 1.05
CA ARG A 179 -11.95 -13.18 2.11
C ARG A 179 -13.03 -14.08 1.52
N SER A 180 -13.78 -13.55 0.55
CA SER A 180 -14.86 -14.29 -0.10
C SER A 180 -14.34 -15.53 -0.82
N GLU A 181 -13.23 -15.40 -1.54
CA GLU A 181 -12.55 -16.50 -2.22
C GLU A 181 -11.99 -17.53 -1.22
N CYS A 182 -11.45 -17.09 -0.06
CA CYS A 182 -10.95 -18.01 0.97
C CYS A 182 -12.08 -18.87 1.56
N ILE A 183 -13.22 -18.26 1.85
CA ILE A 183 -14.41 -18.97 2.36
C ILE A 183 -14.95 -19.93 1.30
N LYS A 184 -14.94 -19.52 0.02
CA LYS A 184 -15.29 -20.37 -1.11
C LYS A 184 -14.37 -21.59 -1.21
N ASP A 185 -13.05 -21.38 -1.26
CA ASP A 185 -12.05 -22.45 -1.34
C ASP A 185 -12.21 -23.44 -0.18
N PHE A 186 -12.51 -22.94 1.03
CA PHE A 186 -12.81 -23.76 2.18
C PHE A 186 -14.07 -24.60 1.98
N ALA A 187 -15.18 -23.97 1.55
CA ALA A 187 -16.47 -24.63 1.35
C ALA A 187 -16.37 -25.75 0.30
N VAL A 188 -15.67 -25.50 -0.80
CA VAL A 188 -15.41 -26.49 -1.86
C VAL A 188 -14.56 -27.63 -1.32
N ALA A 189 -13.45 -27.34 -0.63
CA ALA A 189 -12.55 -28.36 -0.08
C ALA A 189 -13.23 -29.24 0.99
N LYS A 190 -14.17 -28.69 1.77
CA LYS A 190 -14.94 -29.43 2.77
C LYS A 190 -16.27 -29.96 2.26
N ARG A 191 -16.63 -29.64 1.00
CA ARG A 191 -17.93 -29.97 0.38
C ARG A 191 -19.12 -29.51 1.23
N ASP A 192 -19.01 -28.33 1.83
CA ASP A 192 -20.02 -27.76 2.73
C ASP A 192 -20.65 -26.51 2.09
N ALA A 193 -21.80 -26.71 1.44
CA ALA A 193 -22.55 -25.62 0.83
C ALA A 193 -23.12 -24.62 1.86
N GLY A 194 -23.27 -25.01 3.12
CA GLY A 194 -23.77 -24.12 4.17
C GLY A 194 -22.84 -22.94 4.42
N VAL A 195 -21.53 -23.14 4.25
CA VAL A 195 -20.50 -22.11 4.41
C VAL A 195 -20.59 -21.02 3.34
N CYS A 196 -21.07 -21.34 2.14
CA CYS A 196 -21.22 -20.36 1.06
C CYS A 196 -22.13 -19.18 1.46
N ARG A 197 -23.08 -19.37 2.39
CA ARG A 197 -23.96 -18.29 2.92
C ARG A 197 -23.18 -17.17 3.61
N SER A 198 -22.00 -17.46 4.15
CA SER A 198 -21.17 -16.50 4.87
C SER A 198 -20.35 -15.57 3.95
N ILE A 199 -20.44 -15.76 2.64
CA ILE A 199 -19.79 -14.93 1.63
C ILE A 199 -20.66 -13.70 1.34
N SER A 200 -20.07 -12.50 1.46
CA SER A 200 -20.75 -11.23 1.20
C SER A 200 -20.86 -10.88 -0.28
N SER A 201 -19.83 -11.22 -1.07
CA SER A 201 -19.86 -10.98 -2.51
C SER A 201 -20.83 -11.93 -3.20
N ILE A 202 -21.89 -11.38 -3.80
CA ILE A 202 -22.94 -12.15 -4.50
C ILE A 202 -22.34 -13.05 -5.59
N ASN A 203 -21.40 -12.53 -6.38
CA ASN A 203 -20.74 -13.29 -7.45
C ASN A 203 -19.90 -14.46 -6.90
N VAL A 204 -19.13 -14.23 -5.84
CA VAL A 204 -18.29 -15.28 -5.26
C VAL A 204 -19.14 -16.32 -4.52
N ARG A 205 -20.19 -15.88 -3.83
CA ARG A 205 -21.19 -16.76 -3.19
C ARG A 205 -21.88 -17.65 -4.21
N PHE A 206 -22.26 -17.10 -5.35
CA PHE A 206 -22.83 -17.86 -6.46
C PHE A 206 -21.87 -18.96 -6.93
N ASN A 207 -20.63 -18.58 -7.25
CA ASN A 207 -19.62 -19.54 -7.71
C ASN A 207 -19.32 -20.60 -6.64
N CYS A 208 -19.36 -20.25 -5.35
CA CYS A 208 -19.22 -21.21 -4.25
C CYS A 208 -20.26 -22.33 -4.31
N TYR A 209 -21.55 -22.00 -4.44
CA TYR A 209 -22.59 -23.03 -4.54
C TYR A 209 -22.44 -23.91 -5.77
N VAL A 210 -22.08 -23.32 -6.92
CA VAL A 210 -21.87 -24.06 -8.17
C VAL A 210 -20.71 -25.05 -8.02
N ASP A 211 -19.56 -24.58 -7.52
CA ASP A 211 -18.37 -25.41 -7.38
C ASP A 211 -18.60 -26.54 -6.37
N VAL A 212 -19.28 -26.27 -5.24
CA VAL A 212 -19.66 -27.32 -4.28
C VAL A 212 -20.66 -28.32 -4.88
N ALA A 213 -21.65 -27.86 -5.64
CA ALA A 213 -22.60 -28.73 -6.33
C ALA A 213 -21.91 -29.65 -7.34
N GLN A 214 -20.91 -29.14 -8.05
CA GLN A 214 -20.09 -29.90 -9.00
C GLN A 214 -19.26 -30.96 -8.28
N GLU A 215 -18.55 -30.59 -7.21
CA GLU A 215 -17.71 -31.52 -6.43
C GLU A 215 -18.51 -32.65 -5.76
N LEU A 216 -19.79 -32.40 -5.43
CA LEU A 216 -20.70 -33.39 -4.86
C LEU A 216 -21.56 -34.12 -5.90
N ASN A 217 -21.53 -33.68 -7.16
CA ASN A 217 -22.51 -34.04 -8.20
C ASN A 217 -23.97 -33.97 -7.68
N ASN A 218 -24.28 -32.93 -6.90
CA ASN A 218 -25.59 -32.79 -6.24
C ASN A 218 -26.28 -31.50 -6.68
N LYS A 219 -27.25 -31.67 -7.58
CA LYS A 219 -28.03 -30.56 -8.16
C LYS A 219 -28.90 -29.84 -7.15
N SER A 220 -29.31 -30.48 -6.05
CA SER A 220 -30.17 -29.83 -5.03
C SER A 220 -29.46 -28.66 -4.34
N ILE A 221 -28.12 -28.58 -4.42
CA ILE A 221 -27.35 -27.46 -3.90
C ILE A 221 -27.60 -26.19 -4.72
N CYS A 222 -27.92 -26.32 -6.00
CA CYS A 222 -28.29 -25.18 -6.85
C CYS A 222 -29.63 -24.53 -6.41
N ASP A 223 -30.49 -25.28 -5.70
CA ASP A 223 -31.75 -24.77 -5.14
C ASP A 223 -31.50 -23.84 -3.94
N LEU A 224 -30.31 -23.87 -3.34
CA LEU A 224 -29.90 -22.96 -2.25
C LEU A 224 -29.50 -21.56 -2.75
N ILE A 225 -29.44 -21.36 -4.07
CA ILE A 225 -29.03 -20.09 -4.65
C ILE A 225 -30.25 -19.16 -4.73
N ASP A 226 -30.31 -18.16 -3.86
CA ASP A 226 -31.40 -17.18 -3.75
C ASP A 226 -31.78 -16.51 -5.08
N GLU A 227 -33.03 -16.09 -5.20
CA GLU A 227 -33.56 -15.37 -6.38
C GLU A 227 -32.80 -14.07 -6.66
N GLU A 228 -32.36 -13.36 -5.62
CA GLU A 228 -31.54 -12.16 -5.75
C GLU A 228 -30.23 -12.43 -6.52
N ILE A 229 -29.61 -13.58 -6.24
CA ILE A 229 -28.38 -14.02 -6.91
C ILE A 229 -28.67 -14.41 -8.37
N VAL A 230 -29.86 -14.99 -8.66
CA VAL A 230 -30.31 -15.26 -10.04
C VAL A 230 -30.32 -13.97 -10.85
N ASN A 231 -30.97 -12.94 -10.32
CA ASN A 231 -31.20 -11.69 -11.02
C ASN A 231 -29.89 -10.99 -11.34
N TYR A 232 -28.94 -11.01 -10.39
CA TYR A 232 -27.59 -10.50 -10.61
C TYR A 232 -26.83 -11.28 -11.70
N GLY A 233 -26.91 -12.61 -11.69
CA GLY A 233 -26.29 -13.46 -12.74
C GLY A 233 -26.87 -13.22 -14.14
N LEU A 234 -28.18 -13.01 -14.24
CA LEU A 234 -28.86 -12.69 -15.50
C LEU A 234 -28.41 -11.35 -16.09
N GLN A 235 -28.17 -10.34 -15.25
CA GLN A 235 -27.62 -9.05 -15.69
C GLN A 235 -26.21 -9.18 -16.29
N LEU A 236 -25.42 -10.15 -15.81
CA LEU A 236 -24.09 -10.45 -16.33
C LEU A 236 -24.10 -11.38 -17.56
N GLY A 237 -25.28 -11.72 -18.10
CA GLY A 237 -25.42 -12.64 -19.23
C GLY A 237 -25.07 -14.09 -18.89
N VAL A 238 -24.98 -14.45 -17.62
CA VAL A 238 -24.71 -15.82 -17.18
C VAL A 238 -26.05 -16.52 -17.01
N ASN A 239 -26.39 -17.40 -17.96
CA ASN A 239 -27.60 -18.22 -17.84
C ASN A 239 -27.42 -19.25 -16.71
N LYS A 240 -27.85 -18.89 -15.49
CA LYS A 240 -27.76 -19.68 -14.24
C LYS A 240 -28.19 -21.14 -14.42
N ILE A 241 -29.14 -21.35 -15.33
CA ILE A 241 -29.74 -22.62 -15.60
C ILE A 241 -28.77 -23.56 -16.33
N GLU A 242 -27.86 -23.06 -17.18
CA GLU A 242 -26.99 -23.92 -17.99
C GLU A 242 -25.83 -24.54 -17.19
N ARG A 243 -25.19 -23.79 -16.29
CA ARG A 243 -24.07 -24.32 -15.48
C ARG A 243 -24.52 -25.39 -14.47
N CYS A 244 -25.69 -25.22 -13.85
CA CYS A 244 -26.28 -26.26 -12.99
C CYS A 244 -26.97 -27.38 -13.80
N LYS A 245 -27.24 -27.20 -15.10
CA LYS A 245 -27.80 -28.25 -15.98
C LYS A 245 -26.74 -29.21 -16.52
N GLY A 246 -25.47 -28.81 -16.59
CA GLY A 246 -24.37 -29.67 -17.05
C GLY A 246 -23.98 -30.80 -16.09
N LEU A 247 -24.54 -30.83 -14.89
CA LEU A 247 -24.42 -31.94 -13.94
C LEU A 247 -25.44 -33.02 -14.32
N VAL A 248 -25.06 -33.88 -15.26
CA VAL A 248 -25.79 -35.09 -15.69
C VAL A 248 -24.86 -36.29 -15.53
#